data_AF-A0A834ND99-F1
#
_entry.id   AF-A0A834ND99-F1
#
_cell.length_a   1.000
_cell.length_b   1.000
_cell.length_c   1.000
_cell.angle_alpha   90.00
_cell.angle_beta   90.00
_cell.angle_gamma   90.00
#
_symmetry.space_group_name_H-M   'P 1'
#
loop_
_entity.id
_entity.type
_entity.pdbx_description
1 polymer ?
#
loop_
_entity_poly.entity_id
_entity_poly.type
_entity_poly.pdbx_seq_one_letter_code
_entity_poly.pdbx_strand_id
1 'polypeptide(L)'
;MCYVEIMPELWKNSVKKEVIGSIRVVHQFVDMPKESATFYNTTTGEIQEVHGCLPAMGYSFAAGSTDGPGSFSFEQGTTTTNPFWNAVRNFLATPTEEDIHCHGAKPILFATGRMQFPYEWQPRIVSTQVALIGNVIIAGVPGEFTTMSGRRLRETIKTATNSVTYNEDYSIIIAGLCNTYSDYITTPEEYEIQRYEGASTIYGPHTLTIYLKLYQNLVMAAIQKREVKPGPNPPNLSLKKMISFLTPVLFDTAKWRQHFGDCVEQPESIVYPGDIVTVSFISGHPRNNLMTDNSYLIVERLLRNNTWITIATDADWETKFEWVRTSVVLGSSQVYITWEVPEDVKQGEYRIKHFGYYRYIFGGVYPYEGVSNTFKVIQPEPNIRRRRHA
;
A
#
# COMPACT_ATOMS: atom_id res chain seq x y z
N MET A 1 9.44 -5.49 16.30
CA MET A 1 8.70 -5.95 17.49
C MET A 1 8.13 -4.83 18.36
N CYS A 2 8.60 -3.57 18.32
CA CYS A 2 8.12 -2.53 19.26
C CYS A 2 6.76 -1.87 18.96
N TYR A 3 6.21 -1.92 17.74
CA TYR A 3 5.00 -1.14 17.42
C TYR A 3 3.67 -1.82 17.75
N VAL A 4 3.63 -3.16 17.82
CA VAL A 4 2.37 -3.92 18.01
C VAL A 4 1.81 -3.76 19.43
N GLU A 5 2.65 -3.49 20.42
CA GLU A 5 2.23 -3.32 21.82
C GLU A 5 1.83 -1.87 22.18
N ILE A 6 2.33 -0.87 21.44
CA ILE A 6 2.11 0.55 21.75
C ILE A 6 0.65 0.94 21.55
N MET A 7 -0.01 0.49 20.47
CA MET A 7 -1.42 0.86 20.22
C MET A 7 -2.38 0.34 21.31
N PRO A 8 -2.35 -0.96 21.68
CA PRO A 8 -3.12 -1.46 22.81
C PRO A 8 -2.80 -0.75 24.13
N GLU A 9 -1.54 -0.41 24.37
CA GLU A 9 -1.11 0.33 25.56
C GLU A 9 -1.67 1.76 25.57
N LEU A 10 -1.57 2.50 24.47
CA LEU A 10 -2.20 3.82 24.34
C LEU A 10 -3.71 3.73 24.53
N TRP A 11 -4.35 2.70 23.99
CA TRP A 11 -5.80 2.53 24.14
C TRP A 11 -6.23 2.23 25.59
N LYS A 12 -5.45 1.43 26.33
CA LYS A 12 -5.81 0.98 27.67
C LYS A 12 -5.28 1.90 28.79
N ASN A 13 -4.06 2.40 28.66
CA ASN A 13 -3.27 2.95 29.76
C ASN A 13 -2.90 4.44 29.58
N SER A 14 -3.29 5.10 28.49
CA SER A 14 -3.01 6.53 28.29
C SER A 14 -4.11 7.46 28.82
N VAL A 15 -3.73 8.70 29.13
CA VAL A 15 -4.68 9.79 29.35
C VAL A 15 -5.31 10.16 28.02
N LYS A 16 -6.60 9.86 27.86
CA LYS A 16 -7.36 10.13 26.65
C LYS A 16 -7.84 11.58 26.66
N LYS A 17 -7.63 12.30 25.56
CA LYS A 17 -8.22 13.62 25.34
C LYS A 17 -9.49 13.45 24.52
N GLU A 18 -10.61 13.96 25.02
CA GLU A 18 -11.86 13.96 24.27
C GLU A 18 -11.73 14.86 23.03
N VAL A 19 -12.30 14.41 21.91
CA VAL A 19 -12.34 15.19 20.67
C VAL A 19 -13.62 16.01 20.65
N ILE A 20 -13.49 17.33 20.74
CA ILE A 20 -14.61 18.26 20.90
C ILE A 20 -14.51 19.39 19.87
N GLY A 21 -15.64 19.74 19.26
CA GLY A 21 -15.80 20.90 18.38
C GLY A 21 -16.48 20.55 17.06
N SER A 22 -16.45 21.50 16.12
CA SER A 22 -17.12 21.34 14.82
C SER A 22 -16.38 20.43 13.86
N ILE A 23 -17.09 19.89 12.88
CA ILE A 23 -16.52 19.15 11.75
C ILE A 23 -16.49 20.06 10.53
N ARG A 24 -15.37 20.12 9.83
CA ARG A 24 -15.25 20.78 8.53
C ARG A 24 -14.20 20.09 7.67
N VAL A 25 -14.47 19.97 6.38
CA VAL A 25 -13.51 19.46 5.40
C VAL A 25 -13.27 20.56 4.37
N VAL A 26 -12.01 20.80 4.04
CA VAL A 26 -11.60 21.69 2.96
C VAL A 26 -10.73 20.89 2.00
N HIS A 27 -11.07 20.97 0.72
CA HIS A 27 -10.41 20.24 -0.35
C HIS A 27 -10.12 21.18 -1.52
N GLN A 28 -8.99 20.95 -2.19
CA GLN A 28 -8.62 21.66 -3.40
C GLN A 28 -7.80 20.74 -4.33
N PHE A 29 -8.15 20.73 -5.61
CA PHE A 29 -7.27 20.19 -6.64
C PHE A 29 -6.21 21.22 -7.02
N VAL A 30 -4.98 20.77 -7.24
CA VAL A 30 -3.84 21.66 -7.46
C VAL A 30 -3.03 21.17 -8.66
N ASP A 31 -2.80 22.05 -9.64
CA ASP A 31 -1.90 21.82 -10.78
C ASP A 31 -0.48 22.14 -10.31
N MET A 32 0.20 21.17 -9.71
CA MET A 32 1.46 21.36 -8.98
C MET A 32 2.54 22.12 -9.76
N PRO A 33 2.76 21.88 -11.07
CA PRO A 33 3.76 22.64 -11.84
C PRO A 33 3.42 24.12 -12.05
N LYS A 34 2.19 24.56 -11.78
CA LYS A 34 1.80 25.96 -11.87
C LYS A 34 1.82 26.67 -10.53
N GLU A 35 2.06 25.95 -9.45
CA GLU A 35 2.12 26.54 -8.12
C GLU A 35 3.50 27.17 -7.86
N SER A 36 3.49 28.23 -7.07
CA SER A 36 4.69 28.87 -6.54
C SER A 36 4.66 28.94 -5.02
N ALA A 37 5.83 29.04 -4.40
CA ALA A 37 5.96 29.30 -2.98
C ALA A 37 7.17 30.17 -2.68
N THR A 38 7.15 30.82 -1.52
CA THR A 38 8.31 31.54 -1.00
C THR A 38 9.22 30.56 -0.28
N PHE A 39 10.48 30.51 -0.66
CA PHE A 39 11.50 29.65 -0.07
C PHE A 39 12.61 30.48 0.55
N TYR A 40 12.97 30.19 1.80
CA TYR A 40 14.16 30.75 2.44
C TYR A 40 15.32 29.78 2.27
N ASN A 41 16.29 30.16 1.45
CA ASN A 41 17.49 29.37 1.25
C ASN A 41 18.46 29.64 2.40
N THR A 42 18.61 28.67 3.30
CA THR A 42 19.49 28.80 4.48
C THR A 42 20.97 28.89 4.12
N THR A 43 21.38 28.41 2.96
CA THR A 43 22.76 28.45 2.48
C THR A 43 23.13 29.84 1.95
N THR A 44 22.23 30.47 1.19
CA THR A 44 22.47 31.82 0.64
C THR A 44 21.98 32.95 1.54
N GLY A 45 21.08 32.65 2.48
CA GLY A 45 20.41 33.62 3.33
C GLY A 45 19.32 34.43 2.61
N GLU A 46 18.93 34.03 1.40
CA GLU A 46 18.00 34.78 0.56
C GLU A 46 16.60 34.16 0.55
N ILE A 47 15.60 35.01 0.35
CA ILE A 47 14.22 34.62 0.06
C ILE A 47 14.04 34.61 -1.45
N GLN A 48 13.54 33.50 -1.98
CA GLN A 48 13.34 33.30 -3.42
C GLN A 48 11.91 32.82 -3.67
N GLU A 49 11.36 33.19 -4.83
CA GLU A 49 10.13 32.57 -5.34
C GLU A 49 10.51 31.32 -6.13
N VAL A 50 9.90 30.19 -5.76
CA VAL A 50 10.15 28.88 -6.36
C VAL A 50 8.88 28.31 -6.94
N HIS A 51 8.99 27.48 -7.97
CA HIS A 51 7.86 26.91 -8.69
C HIS A 51 7.94 25.38 -8.76
N GLY A 52 6.81 24.73 -8.99
CA GLY A 52 6.76 23.28 -9.25
C GLY A 52 7.25 22.94 -10.65
N CYS A 53 7.91 21.80 -10.80
CA CYS A 53 8.32 21.27 -12.09
C CYS A 53 7.26 20.34 -12.69
N LEU A 54 7.28 20.16 -14.01
CA LEU A 54 6.55 19.04 -14.63
C LEU A 54 7.07 17.71 -14.03
N PRO A 55 6.19 16.70 -13.86
CA PRO A 55 6.60 15.41 -13.29
C PRO A 55 7.83 14.81 -13.96
N ALA A 56 8.83 14.42 -13.17
CA ALA A 56 9.93 13.60 -13.65
C ALA A 56 10.54 12.72 -12.55
N MET A 57 10.94 11.51 -12.94
CA MET A 57 11.64 10.56 -12.08
C MET A 57 13.14 10.53 -12.36
N GLY A 58 13.93 10.48 -11.30
CA GLY A 58 15.38 10.46 -11.36
C GLY A 58 15.94 9.06 -11.59
N TYR A 59 17.25 8.95 -11.84
CA TYR A 59 17.92 7.65 -12.01
C TYR A 59 17.78 6.75 -10.77
N SER A 60 17.91 7.30 -9.57
CA SER A 60 17.83 6.54 -8.32
C SER A 60 16.45 5.93 -8.05
N PHE A 61 15.41 6.30 -8.80
CA PHE A 61 14.12 5.61 -8.76
C PHE A 61 14.29 4.13 -9.15
N ALA A 62 15.05 3.86 -10.22
CA ALA A 62 15.26 2.50 -10.71
C ALA A 62 16.17 1.65 -9.78
N ALA A 63 16.86 2.27 -8.82
CA ALA A 63 17.65 1.58 -7.81
C ALA A 63 16.80 0.93 -6.70
N GLY A 64 15.53 1.33 -6.57
CA GLY A 64 14.65 0.91 -5.47
C GLY A 64 15.20 1.30 -4.09
N SER A 65 14.67 0.67 -3.05
CA SER A 65 15.09 0.87 -1.66
C SER A 65 15.72 -0.39 -1.06
N THR A 66 16.13 -0.33 0.20
CA THR A 66 16.56 -1.53 0.94
C THR A 66 15.42 -2.53 1.17
N ASP A 67 14.18 -2.05 1.15
CA ASP A 67 12.97 -2.85 1.41
C ASP A 67 12.39 -3.48 0.13
N GLY A 68 12.89 -3.05 -1.03
CA GLY A 68 12.54 -3.54 -2.35
C GLY A 68 13.61 -3.06 -3.34
N PRO A 69 14.72 -3.82 -3.51
CA PRO A 69 15.79 -3.39 -4.37
C PRO A 69 15.30 -3.30 -5.80
N GLY A 70 15.76 -2.26 -6.49
CA GLY A 70 15.49 -2.06 -7.90
C GLY A 70 16.20 -3.10 -8.76
N SER A 71 16.03 -2.95 -10.07
CA SER A 71 16.67 -3.83 -11.05
C SER A 71 17.77 -3.05 -11.81
N PHE A 72 18.62 -3.76 -12.55
CA PHE A 72 19.59 -3.17 -13.49
C PHE A 72 20.64 -2.19 -12.91
N SER A 73 21.54 -2.63 -12.02
CA SER A 73 22.76 -1.91 -11.59
C SER A 73 22.63 -0.41 -11.24
N PHE A 74 21.41 0.10 -10.97
CA PHE A 74 21.20 1.47 -10.55
C PHE A 74 21.54 1.61 -9.06
N GLU A 75 22.19 2.72 -8.70
CA GLU A 75 22.58 3.03 -7.33
C GLU A 75 21.80 4.24 -6.80
N GLN A 76 21.41 4.19 -5.52
CA GLN A 76 20.83 5.36 -4.85
C GLN A 76 21.89 6.45 -4.66
N GLY A 77 21.48 7.71 -4.76
CA GLY A 77 22.39 8.86 -4.66
C GLY A 77 23.00 9.29 -6.00
N THR A 78 22.49 8.77 -7.12
CA THR A 78 22.99 9.11 -8.46
C THR A 78 22.58 10.54 -8.83
N THR A 79 23.57 11.43 -8.96
CA THR A 79 23.39 12.83 -9.41
C THR A 79 23.92 13.09 -10.83
N THR A 80 24.55 12.08 -11.46
CA THR A 80 25.11 12.15 -12.82
C THR A 80 24.36 11.25 -13.79
N THR A 81 24.29 11.61 -15.08
CA THR A 81 23.59 10.81 -16.10
C THR A 81 24.46 9.69 -16.69
N ASN A 82 23.84 8.70 -17.34
CA ASN A 82 24.52 7.63 -18.09
C ASN A 82 24.13 7.68 -19.59
N PRO A 83 25.09 7.64 -20.54
CA PRO A 83 24.80 7.72 -21.97
C PRO A 83 23.83 6.65 -22.51
N PHE A 84 23.92 5.41 -22.04
CA PHE A 84 23.04 4.32 -22.47
C PHE A 84 21.60 4.56 -22.03
N TRP A 85 21.40 4.89 -20.75
CA TRP A 85 20.08 5.17 -20.20
C TRP A 85 19.47 6.46 -20.75
N ASN A 86 20.30 7.45 -21.09
CA ASN A 86 19.85 8.65 -21.81
C ASN A 86 19.28 8.29 -23.19
N ALA A 87 19.87 7.34 -23.93
CA ALA A 87 19.34 6.90 -25.22
C ALA A 87 17.97 6.21 -25.07
N VAL A 88 17.83 5.31 -24.08
CA VAL A 88 16.56 4.62 -23.77
C VAL A 88 15.48 5.62 -23.33
N ARG A 89 15.83 6.58 -22.46
CA ARG A 89 14.95 7.68 -22.06
C ARG A 89 14.50 8.52 -23.24
N ASN A 90 15.44 8.96 -24.08
CA ASN A 90 15.15 9.88 -25.18
C ASN A 90 14.22 9.26 -26.23
N PHE A 91 14.26 7.92 -26.39
CA PHE A 91 13.31 7.18 -27.22
C PHE A 91 11.87 7.27 -26.68
N LEU A 92 11.68 7.35 -25.36
CA LEU A 92 10.36 7.45 -24.72
C LEU A 92 9.86 8.90 -24.66
N ALA A 93 10.65 9.79 -24.06
CA ALA A 93 10.45 11.24 -24.06
C ALA A 93 11.74 11.94 -23.65
N THR A 94 12.25 12.83 -24.51
CA THR A 94 13.46 13.59 -24.21
C THR A 94 13.11 14.77 -23.29
N PRO A 95 13.74 14.91 -22.10
CA PRO A 95 13.54 16.07 -21.23
C PRO A 95 14.06 17.34 -21.92
N THR A 96 13.35 18.46 -21.75
CA THR A 96 13.79 19.76 -22.26
C THR A 96 14.87 20.37 -21.37
N GLU A 97 15.56 21.41 -21.83
CA GLU A 97 16.50 22.18 -21.00
C GLU A 97 15.79 22.81 -19.79
N GLU A 98 14.55 23.24 -19.96
CA GLU A 98 13.68 23.74 -18.88
C GLU A 98 13.41 22.64 -17.83
N ASP A 99 13.10 21.42 -18.27
CA ASP A 99 12.86 20.29 -17.36
C ASP A 99 14.13 19.99 -16.53
N ILE A 100 15.29 19.93 -17.20
CA ILE A 100 16.59 19.67 -16.55
C ILE A 100 16.91 20.78 -15.55
N HIS A 101 16.73 22.04 -15.93
CA HIS A 101 17.00 23.19 -15.06
C HIS A 101 16.09 23.22 -13.84
N CYS A 102 14.78 23.00 -14.02
CA CYS A 102 13.81 23.00 -12.93
C CYS A 102 14.10 21.89 -11.91
N HIS A 103 14.47 20.70 -12.38
CA HIS A 103 14.75 19.55 -11.52
C HIS A 103 16.10 19.61 -10.80
N GLY A 104 17.03 20.49 -11.23
CA GLY A 104 18.29 20.75 -10.55
C GLY A 104 19.15 19.50 -10.41
N ALA A 105 19.43 19.11 -9.15
CA ALA A 105 20.30 17.97 -8.82
C ALA A 105 19.82 16.60 -9.32
N LYS A 106 18.56 16.47 -9.76
CA LYS A 106 18.00 15.21 -10.26
C LYS A 106 18.41 14.95 -11.71
N PRO A 107 19.21 13.90 -12.00
CA PRO A 107 19.35 13.41 -13.36
C PRO A 107 18.04 12.73 -13.76
N ILE A 108 17.31 13.32 -14.70
CA ILE A 108 16.01 12.80 -15.15
C ILE A 108 16.20 11.49 -15.92
N LEU A 109 15.62 10.40 -15.41
CA LEU A 109 15.50 9.11 -16.09
C LEU A 109 14.21 9.03 -16.92
N PHE A 110 13.09 9.51 -16.38
CA PHE A 110 11.81 9.56 -17.08
C PHE A 110 11.17 10.94 -16.93
N ALA A 111 11.00 11.65 -18.04
CA ALA A 111 10.30 12.94 -18.11
C ALA A 111 8.79 12.71 -18.22
N THR A 112 8.20 12.07 -17.21
CA THR A 112 6.82 11.56 -17.20
C THR A 112 5.75 12.62 -17.48
N GLY A 113 5.99 13.88 -17.10
CA GLY A 113 5.12 15.01 -17.41
C GLY A 113 5.04 15.34 -18.92
N ARG A 114 6.05 14.90 -19.70
CA ARG A 114 6.07 14.98 -21.17
C ARG A 114 5.55 13.70 -21.83
N MET A 115 5.36 12.62 -21.07
CA MET A 115 4.89 11.31 -21.54
C MET A 115 3.36 11.26 -21.46
N GLN A 116 2.68 11.64 -22.54
CA GLN A 116 1.22 11.73 -22.60
C GLN A 116 0.55 10.61 -23.42
N PHE A 117 1.36 9.77 -24.09
CA PHE A 117 0.86 8.65 -24.90
C PHE A 117 1.09 7.31 -24.18
N PRO A 118 0.08 6.41 -24.13
CA PRO A 118 -1.33 6.64 -24.52
C PRO A 118 -2.08 7.57 -23.55
N TYR A 119 -1.57 7.74 -22.33
CA TYR A 119 -2.12 8.59 -21.26
C TYR A 119 -1.00 9.36 -20.56
N GLU A 120 -1.33 10.29 -19.66
CA GLU A 120 -0.35 10.89 -18.75
C GLU A 120 0.22 9.81 -17.82
N TRP A 121 1.55 9.73 -17.70
CA TRP A 121 2.21 8.68 -16.92
C TRP A 121 2.26 8.97 -15.42
N GLN A 122 2.25 10.23 -15.02
CA GLN A 122 2.17 10.68 -13.63
C GLN A 122 1.21 11.87 -13.50
N PRO A 123 0.50 12.01 -12.36
CA PRO A 123 -0.48 13.06 -12.18
C PRO A 123 0.20 14.42 -12.15
N ARG A 124 -0.38 15.39 -12.87
CA ARG A 124 -0.02 16.80 -12.74
C ARG A 124 -0.92 17.53 -11.75
N ILE A 125 -2.18 17.11 -11.69
CA ILE A 125 -3.20 17.64 -10.80
C ILE A 125 -3.36 16.68 -9.63
N VAL A 126 -3.15 17.17 -8.40
CA VAL A 126 -3.25 16.37 -7.17
C VAL A 126 -4.38 16.86 -6.28
N SER A 127 -4.95 15.95 -5.49
CA SER A 127 -5.90 16.29 -4.44
C SER A 127 -5.17 16.70 -3.16
N THR A 128 -5.53 17.85 -2.60
CA THR A 128 -5.08 18.29 -1.27
C THR A 128 -6.29 18.46 -0.36
N GLN A 129 -6.20 17.97 0.87
CA GLN A 129 -7.36 17.95 1.77
C GLN A 129 -6.97 18.07 3.24
N VAL A 130 -7.79 18.83 3.97
CA VAL A 130 -7.73 18.89 5.43
C VAL A 130 -9.12 18.60 6.00
N ALA A 131 -9.17 17.70 6.98
CA ALA A 131 -10.35 17.46 7.81
C ALA A 131 -10.11 17.98 9.23
N LEU A 132 -10.93 18.94 9.65
CA LEU A 132 -11.04 19.42 11.01
C LEU A 132 -12.16 18.63 11.70
N ILE A 133 -11.83 17.91 12.77
CA ILE A 133 -12.75 17.13 13.58
C ILE A 133 -12.57 17.58 15.02
N GLY A 134 -13.37 18.56 15.44
CA GLY A 134 -13.18 19.21 16.72
C GLY A 134 -11.79 19.84 16.84
N ASN A 135 -11.01 19.39 17.82
CA ASN A 135 -9.63 19.78 18.05
C ASN A 135 -8.59 18.85 17.38
N VAL A 136 -8.99 18.04 16.39
CA VAL A 136 -8.09 17.21 15.59
C VAL A 136 -8.07 17.71 14.15
N ILE A 137 -6.87 17.87 13.59
CA ILE A 137 -6.64 18.22 12.19
C ILE A 137 -5.96 17.04 11.50
N ILE A 138 -6.61 16.50 10.47
CA ILE A 138 -6.05 15.46 9.61
C ILE A 138 -5.72 16.10 8.27
N ALA A 139 -4.43 16.18 7.94
CA ALA A 139 -3.94 16.57 6.63
C ALA A 139 -3.73 15.32 5.77
N GLY A 140 -4.62 15.10 4.80
CA GLY A 140 -4.52 13.98 3.85
C GLY A 140 -3.62 14.36 2.70
N VAL A 141 -2.37 13.87 2.70
CA VAL A 141 -1.34 14.24 1.72
C VAL A 141 -1.26 13.23 0.56
N PRO A 142 -1.15 13.71 -0.70
CA PRO A 142 -1.24 12.85 -1.89
C PRO A 142 0.08 12.15 -2.25
N GLY A 143 0.75 11.55 -1.27
CA GLY A 143 2.01 10.84 -1.51
C GLY A 143 2.70 10.42 -0.22
N GLU A 144 4.00 10.14 -0.34
CA GLU A 144 4.86 9.62 0.72
C GLU A 144 5.79 10.71 1.23
N PHE A 145 5.37 11.40 2.30
CA PHE A 145 6.22 12.39 2.96
C PHE A 145 7.32 11.69 3.75
N THR A 146 8.57 12.12 3.56
CA THR A 146 9.67 11.70 4.45
C THR A 146 9.40 12.17 5.89
N THR A 147 10.20 11.63 6.82
CA THR A 147 10.10 12.00 8.24
C THR A 147 10.20 13.52 8.44
N MET A 148 11.18 14.18 7.81
CA MET A 148 11.32 15.63 7.98
C MET A 148 10.30 16.44 7.18
N SER A 149 9.87 15.98 6.01
CA SER A 149 8.75 16.57 5.28
C SER A 149 7.48 16.60 6.14
N GLY A 150 7.12 15.46 6.74
CA GLY A 150 5.95 15.35 7.61
C GLY A 150 6.06 16.19 8.88
N ARG A 151 7.26 16.28 9.49
CA ARG A 151 7.51 17.14 10.66
C ARG A 151 7.37 18.62 10.30
N ARG A 152 7.95 19.08 9.19
CA ARG A 152 7.83 20.46 8.72
C ARG A 152 6.38 20.80 8.43
N LEU A 153 5.63 19.92 7.77
CA LEU A 153 4.20 20.12 7.53
C LEU A 153 3.39 20.23 8.82
N ARG A 154 3.64 19.32 9.78
CA ARG A 154 2.98 19.37 11.09
C ARG A 154 3.25 20.71 11.80
N GLU A 155 4.48 21.19 11.78
CA GLU A 155 4.86 22.45 12.41
C GLU A 155 4.25 23.67 11.69
N THR A 156 4.22 23.66 10.35
CA THR A 156 3.54 24.69 9.56
C THR A 156 2.06 24.78 9.90
N ILE A 157 1.38 23.65 10.00
CA ILE A 157 -0.05 23.60 10.39
C ILE A 157 -0.23 24.12 11.82
N LYS A 158 0.63 23.71 12.76
CA LYS A 158 0.57 24.14 14.16
C LYS A 158 0.79 25.65 14.31
N THR A 159 1.74 26.19 13.56
CA THR A 159 2.01 27.63 13.54
C THR A 159 0.80 28.39 12.96
N ALA A 160 0.20 27.86 11.88
CA ALA A 160 -0.98 28.44 11.28
C ALA A 160 -2.16 28.46 12.26
N THR A 161 -2.43 27.37 12.97
CA THR A 161 -3.54 27.29 13.93
C THR A 161 -3.35 28.27 15.09
N ASN A 162 -2.14 28.32 15.65
CA ASN A 162 -1.82 29.21 16.76
C ASN A 162 -1.91 30.70 16.37
N SER A 163 -1.74 31.03 15.08
CA SER A 163 -1.88 32.41 14.61
C SER A 163 -3.31 32.95 14.64
N VAL A 164 -4.32 32.07 14.69
CA VAL A 164 -5.74 32.43 14.58
C VAL A 164 -6.55 32.03 15.82
N THR A 165 -6.10 31.01 16.56
CA THR A 165 -6.79 30.48 17.72
C THR A 165 -5.96 30.73 18.96
N TYR A 166 -6.53 31.44 19.94
CA TYR A 166 -5.90 31.65 21.25
C TYR A 166 -6.26 30.49 22.16
N ASN A 167 -5.26 29.80 22.72
CA ASN A 167 -5.40 28.71 23.70
C ASN A 167 -6.12 27.44 23.21
N GLU A 168 -6.28 27.22 21.89
CA GLU A 168 -6.78 25.94 21.37
C GLU A 168 -5.61 25.02 21.00
N ASP A 169 -5.57 23.84 21.62
CA ASP A 169 -4.54 22.83 21.38
C ASP A 169 -5.05 21.76 20.40
N TYR A 170 -4.65 21.91 19.14
CA TYR A 170 -4.99 21.02 18.03
C TYR A 170 -4.01 19.86 17.90
N SER A 171 -4.53 18.63 17.83
CA SER A 171 -3.76 17.45 17.46
C SER A 171 -3.66 17.33 15.95
N ILE A 172 -2.45 17.32 15.39
CA ILE A 172 -2.22 17.33 13.95
C ILE A 172 -1.68 15.98 13.47
N ILE A 173 -2.47 15.33 12.62
CA ILE A 173 -2.19 14.04 12.00
C ILE A 173 -1.88 14.26 10.52
N ILE A 174 -0.77 13.71 10.06
CA ILE A 174 -0.44 13.64 8.64
C ILE A 174 -0.82 12.24 8.16
N ALA A 175 -1.81 12.15 7.28
CA ALA A 175 -2.24 10.91 6.66
C ALA A 175 -1.67 10.85 5.24
N GLY A 176 -0.66 10.00 5.03
CA GLY A 176 -0.07 9.77 3.70
C GLY A 176 -0.99 8.97 2.77
N LEU A 177 -0.57 8.84 1.50
CA LEU A 177 -1.24 8.02 0.48
C LEU A 177 -2.74 8.34 0.32
N CYS A 178 -3.13 9.61 0.46
CA CYS A 178 -4.52 10.03 0.43
C CYS A 178 -4.94 10.54 -0.96
N ASN A 179 -6.10 10.09 -1.46
CA ASN A 179 -6.80 10.55 -2.66
C ASN A 179 -6.07 10.35 -4.02
N THR A 180 -4.86 10.86 -4.17
CA THR A 180 -4.02 10.73 -5.37
C THR A 180 -2.64 10.29 -4.92
N TYR A 181 -2.00 9.38 -5.65
CA TYR A 181 -0.62 9.00 -5.39
C TYR A 181 0.30 9.76 -6.35
N SER A 182 1.13 10.66 -5.82
CA SER A 182 2.14 11.42 -6.57
C SER A 182 3.55 11.15 -6.04
N ASP A 183 3.83 9.88 -5.71
CA ASP A 183 5.14 9.40 -5.24
C ASP A 183 5.64 10.08 -3.96
N TYR A 184 6.94 10.36 -3.86
CA TYR A 184 7.58 10.82 -2.64
C TYR A 184 7.62 12.35 -2.53
N ILE A 185 7.70 12.83 -1.29
CA ILE A 185 7.90 14.24 -0.97
C ILE A 185 9.05 14.33 0.02
N THR A 186 10.24 14.67 -0.47
CA THR A 186 11.41 14.99 0.35
C THR A 186 11.48 16.46 0.70
N THR A 187 12.24 16.78 1.75
CA THR A 187 12.72 18.16 1.95
C THR A 187 13.66 18.57 0.80
N PRO A 188 13.87 19.86 0.54
CA PRO A 188 14.88 20.31 -0.42
C PRO A 188 16.27 19.74 -0.11
N GLU A 189 16.64 19.65 1.17
CA GLU A 189 17.95 19.15 1.61
C GLU A 189 18.11 17.65 1.37
N GLU A 190 17.07 16.86 1.63
CA GLU A 190 17.03 15.44 1.29
C GLU A 190 17.02 15.22 -0.24
N TYR A 191 16.38 16.12 -0.99
CA TYR A 191 16.28 16.05 -2.45
C TYR A 191 17.66 16.15 -3.10
N GLU A 192 18.53 17.05 -2.64
CA GLU A 192 19.87 17.23 -3.21
C GLU A 192 20.72 15.97 -3.18
N ILE A 193 20.48 15.06 -2.22
CA ILE A 193 21.20 13.79 -2.09
C ILE A 193 20.78 12.80 -3.20
N GLN A 194 19.57 12.94 -3.76
CA GLN A 194 19.03 12.07 -4.81
C GLN A 194 19.10 10.56 -4.49
N ARG A 195 18.74 10.18 -3.26
CA ARG A 195 18.34 8.79 -2.94
C ARG A 195 17.02 8.43 -3.63
N TYR A 196 16.48 7.24 -3.37
CA TYR A 196 15.23 6.77 -4.00
C TYR A 196 14.10 7.81 -3.84
N GLU A 197 13.90 8.34 -2.64
CA GLU A 197 12.82 9.27 -2.32
C GLU A 197 13.02 10.63 -3.03
N GLY A 198 14.27 11.10 -3.12
CA GLY A 198 14.61 12.35 -3.82
C GLY A 198 14.43 12.23 -5.33
N ALA A 199 14.81 11.09 -5.91
CA ALA A 199 14.58 10.79 -7.32
C ALA A 199 13.08 10.62 -7.63
N SER A 200 12.31 10.12 -6.66
CA SER A 200 10.85 9.95 -6.73
C SER A 200 10.06 11.17 -6.26
N THR A 201 10.71 12.30 -5.96
CA THR A 201 10.02 13.57 -5.67
C THR A 201 9.72 14.32 -6.96
N ILE A 202 8.55 14.05 -7.54
CA ILE A 202 8.31 14.23 -8.98
C ILE A 202 8.15 15.68 -9.44
N TYR A 203 7.79 16.63 -8.57
CA TYR A 203 7.62 18.03 -8.94
C TYR A 203 8.86 18.91 -8.64
N GLY A 204 10.02 18.28 -8.44
CA GLY A 204 11.29 18.97 -8.23
C GLY A 204 11.63 19.30 -6.77
N PRO A 205 12.74 20.03 -6.52
CA PRO A 205 13.29 20.24 -5.17
C PRO A 205 12.34 20.98 -4.23
N HIS A 206 11.43 21.78 -4.76
CA HIS A 206 10.52 22.63 -3.99
C HIS A 206 9.12 22.05 -3.82
N THR A 207 8.94 20.76 -4.11
CA THR A 207 7.67 20.03 -3.93
C THR A 207 7.13 20.21 -2.51
N LEU A 208 7.95 19.98 -1.48
CA LEU A 208 7.53 20.17 -0.09
C LEU A 208 7.16 21.63 0.19
N THR A 209 7.98 22.59 -0.23
CA THR A 209 7.75 24.03 0.02
C THR A 209 6.37 24.46 -0.48
N ILE A 210 5.98 23.99 -1.66
CA ILE A 210 4.66 24.24 -2.25
C ILE A 210 3.57 23.60 -1.37
N TYR A 211 3.71 22.33 -0.98
CA TYR A 211 2.74 21.70 -0.09
C TYR A 211 2.60 22.41 1.26
N LEU A 212 3.70 22.90 1.87
CA LEU A 212 3.62 23.66 3.12
C LEU A 212 2.70 24.89 2.97
N LYS A 213 2.86 25.65 1.89
CA LYS A 213 2.00 26.80 1.57
C LYS A 213 0.54 26.38 1.35
N LEU A 214 0.31 25.33 0.57
CA LEU A 214 -1.05 24.85 0.24
C LEU A 214 -1.79 24.39 1.51
N TYR A 215 -1.16 23.56 2.34
CA TYR A 215 -1.78 23.05 3.56
C TYR A 215 -1.97 24.14 4.61
N GLN A 216 -1.04 25.09 4.72
CA GLN A 216 -1.26 26.28 5.54
C GLN A 216 -2.55 27.00 5.11
N ASN A 217 -2.74 27.23 3.81
CA ASN A 217 -3.94 27.88 3.30
C ASN A 217 -5.22 27.08 3.56
N LEU A 218 -5.19 25.75 3.36
CA LEU A 218 -6.34 24.87 3.61
C LEU A 218 -6.76 24.86 5.09
N VAL A 219 -5.79 24.76 6.00
CA VAL A 219 -6.05 24.79 7.45
C VAL A 219 -6.64 26.13 7.86
N MET A 220 -6.03 27.23 7.39
CA MET A 220 -6.51 28.57 7.67
C MET A 220 -7.94 28.77 7.15
N ALA A 221 -8.25 28.25 5.96
CA ALA A 221 -9.61 28.29 5.41
C ALA A 221 -10.59 27.43 6.22
N ALA A 222 -10.15 26.27 6.72
CA ALA A 222 -10.98 25.41 7.56
C ALA A 222 -11.36 26.11 8.88
N ILE A 223 -10.37 26.65 9.60
CA ILE A 223 -10.58 27.32 10.89
C ILE A 223 -11.41 28.59 10.73
N GLN A 224 -11.07 29.44 9.75
CA GLN A 224 -11.75 30.72 9.50
C GLN A 224 -13.06 30.58 8.73
N LYS A 225 -13.48 29.35 8.45
CA LYS A 225 -14.68 29.01 7.70
C LYS A 225 -14.76 29.66 6.31
N ARG A 226 -13.61 29.91 5.67
CA ARG A 226 -13.53 30.47 4.31
C ARG A 226 -13.76 29.40 3.24
N GLU A 227 -14.31 29.81 2.11
CA GLU A 227 -14.38 28.99 0.90
C GLU A 227 -13.04 28.96 0.18
N VAL A 228 -12.72 27.82 -0.43
CA VAL A 228 -11.54 27.62 -1.26
C VAL A 228 -12.01 27.25 -2.66
N LYS A 229 -11.38 27.85 -3.67
CA LYS A 229 -11.70 27.52 -5.06
C LYS A 229 -11.36 26.05 -5.32
N PRO A 230 -12.21 25.26 -6.00
CA PRO A 230 -11.99 23.83 -6.21
C PRO A 230 -10.68 23.47 -6.92
N GLY A 231 -10.14 24.38 -7.73
CA GLY A 231 -8.98 24.13 -8.58
C GLY A 231 -9.34 23.44 -9.90
N PRO A 232 -8.35 23.04 -10.71
CA PRO A 232 -8.59 22.39 -11.98
C PRO A 232 -9.01 20.92 -11.79
N ASN A 233 -9.89 20.41 -12.65
CA ASN A 233 -10.30 19.01 -12.59
C ASN A 233 -9.17 18.09 -13.08
N PRO A 234 -8.89 16.97 -12.38
CA PRO A 234 -7.95 15.96 -12.88
C PRO A 234 -8.48 15.29 -14.16
N PRO A 235 -7.59 14.75 -15.01
CA PRO A 235 -8.00 14.06 -16.22
C PRO A 235 -8.84 12.82 -15.90
N ASN A 236 -9.97 12.66 -16.59
CA ASN A 236 -10.81 11.48 -16.44
C ASN A 236 -10.31 10.34 -17.35
N LEU A 237 -9.57 9.39 -16.78
CA LEU A 237 -9.05 8.24 -17.51
C LEU A 237 -10.05 7.08 -17.64
N SER A 238 -11.16 7.07 -16.90
CA SER A 238 -12.15 5.97 -16.96
C SER A 238 -12.87 5.89 -18.32
N LEU A 239 -12.90 7.00 -19.05
CA LEU A 239 -13.43 7.08 -20.42
C LEU A 239 -12.45 6.54 -21.47
N LYS A 240 -11.22 6.21 -21.08
CA LYS A 240 -10.18 5.71 -21.98
C LYS A 240 -10.02 4.20 -21.82
N LYS A 241 -9.76 3.50 -22.93
CA LYS A 241 -9.54 2.05 -22.93
C LYS A 241 -8.17 1.71 -22.33
N MET A 242 -8.11 1.53 -21.01
CA MET A 242 -6.88 1.12 -20.32
C MET A 242 -6.29 -0.14 -20.96
N ILE A 243 -5.05 -0.01 -21.43
CA ILE A 243 -4.34 -1.11 -22.08
C ILE A 243 -3.77 -2.01 -20.99
N SER A 244 -4.10 -3.30 -21.06
CA SER A 244 -3.50 -4.32 -20.21
C SER A 244 -2.85 -5.38 -21.07
N PHE A 245 -1.57 -5.66 -20.81
CA PHE A 245 -0.83 -6.76 -21.43
C PHE A 245 -0.84 -8.02 -20.57
N LEU A 246 -1.52 -7.99 -19.42
CA LEU A 246 -1.68 -9.15 -18.55
C LEU A 246 -2.68 -10.11 -19.19
N THR A 247 -2.20 -11.27 -19.62
CA THR A 247 -3.04 -12.30 -20.26
C THR A 247 -4.20 -12.68 -19.34
N PRO A 248 -5.45 -12.74 -19.84
CA PRO A 248 -6.58 -13.24 -19.04
C PRO A 248 -6.42 -14.74 -18.75
N VAL A 249 -7.18 -15.24 -17.78
CA VAL A 249 -7.30 -16.70 -17.59
C VAL A 249 -8.01 -17.26 -18.81
N LEU A 250 -7.35 -18.14 -19.58
CA LEU A 250 -7.92 -18.71 -20.81
C LEU A 250 -8.92 -19.82 -20.48
N PHE A 251 -8.48 -20.81 -19.72
CA PHE A 251 -9.25 -21.94 -19.21
C PHE A 251 -8.48 -22.61 -18.08
N ASP A 252 -9.17 -23.46 -17.32
CA ASP A 252 -8.58 -24.33 -16.30
C ASP A 252 -8.97 -25.79 -16.57
N THR A 253 -8.09 -26.72 -16.19
CA THR A 253 -8.41 -28.15 -16.20
C THR A 253 -8.01 -28.83 -14.89
N ALA A 254 -8.92 -29.63 -14.35
CA ALA A 254 -8.54 -30.68 -13.42
C ALA A 254 -7.93 -31.79 -14.28
N LYS A 255 -6.70 -32.24 -13.94
CA LYS A 255 -5.97 -33.26 -14.73
C LYS A 255 -6.82 -34.52 -14.92
N TRP A 256 -6.42 -35.40 -15.84
CA TRP A 256 -7.17 -36.63 -16.15
C TRP A 256 -7.56 -37.42 -14.89
N ARG A 257 -8.87 -37.67 -14.73
CA ARG A 257 -9.51 -38.38 -13.59
C ARG A 257 -9.49 -37.65 -12.24
N GLN A 258 -9.19 -36.35 -12.22
CA GLN A 258 -9.36 -35.50 -11.05
C GLN A 258 -10.46 -34.47 -11.31
N HIS A 259 -11.04 -33.96 -10.23
CA HIS A 259 -12.01 -32.88 -10.24
C HIS A 259 -11.46 -31.67 -9.49
N PHE A 260 -11.97 -30.48 -9.81
CA PHE A 260 -11.67 -29.30 -9.00
C PHE A 260 -12.22 -29.50 -7.58
N GLY A 261 -11.40 -29.20 -6.57
CA GLY A 261 -11.71 -29.47 -5.17
C GLY A 261 -11.21 -30.81 -4.65
N ASP A 262 -10.66 -31.68 -5.49
CA ASP A 262 -10.02 -32.92 -5.00
C ASP A 262 -8.79 -32.58 -4.14
N CYS A 263 -8.77 -33.06 -2.90
CA CYS A 263 -7.64 -32.95 -1.99
C CYS A 263 -6.60 -34.04 -2.33
N VAL A 264 -5.46 -33.64 -2.88
CA VAL A 264 -4.40 -34.54 -3.35
C VAL A 264 -3.32 -34.80 -2.31
N GLU A 265 -3.14 -33.88 -1.37
CA GLU A 265 -2.30 -34.05 -0.18
C GLU A 265 -3.17 -33.81 1.05
N GLN A 266 -3.31 -34.87 1.85
CA GLN A 266 -4.18 -34.91 3.02
C GLN A 266 -3.39 -34.56 4.29
N PRO A 267 -4.05 -34.00 5.32
CA PRO A 267 -3.39 -33.66 6.57
C PRO A 267 -3.04 -34.94 7.35
N GLU A 268 -2.05 -34.84 8.23
CA GLU A 268 -1.77 -35.87 9.22
C GLU A 268 -2.97 -36.08 10.15
N SER A 269 -3.22 -37.33 10.56
CA SER A 269 -4.41 -37.67 11.34
C SER A 269 -4.42 -37.09 12.77
N ILE A 270 -3.25 -36.76 13.31
CA ILE A 270 -3.04 -36.17 14.64
C ILE A 270 -2.02 -35.05 14.49
N VAL A 271 -2.35 -33.89 15.07
CA VAL A 271 -1.51 -32.69 15.08
C VAL A 271 -1.53 -32.06 16.47
N TYR A 272 -0.52 -31.25 16.78
CA TYR A 272 -0.33 -30.59 18.06
C TYR A 272 -0.31 -29.07 17.89
N PRO A 273 -0.57 -28.29 18.95
CA PRO A 273 -0.31 -26.85 18.94
C PRO A 273 1.14 -26.56 18.50
N GLY A 274 1.31 -25.56 17.62
CA GLY A 274 2.59 -25.21 17.00
C GLY A 274 2.95 -26.01 15.74
N ASP A 275 2.22 -27.09 15.42
CA ASP A 275 2.43 -27.82 14.16
C ASP A 275 1.95 -27.01 12.96
N ILE A 276 2.49 -27.33 11.78
CA ILE A 276 2.07 -26.77 10.50
C ILE A 276 1.31 -27.85 9.73
N VAL A 277 0.02 -27.63 9.52
CA VAL A 277 -0.83 -28.51 8.72
C VAL A 277 -0.83 -28.03 7.28
N THR A 278 -0.37 -28.85 6.35
CA THR A 278 -0.40 -28.56 4.91
C THR A 278 -1.33 -29.53 4.20
N VAL A 279 -2.18 -28.98 3.32
CA VAL A 279 -3.05 -29.74 2.42
C VAL A 279 -2.97 -29.13 1.03
N SER A 280 -3.19 -29.93 -0.01
CA SER A 280 -3.23 -29.41 -1.37
C SER A 280 -4.45 -29.89 -2.15
N PHE A 281 -5.01 -28.98 -2.93
CA PHE A 281 -6.23 -29.21 -3.71
C PHE A 281 -6.02 -28.92 -5.19
N ILE A 282 -6.69 -29.66 -6.06
CA ILE A 282 -6.82 -29.28 -7.47
C ILE A 282 -7.67 -28.01 -7.56
N SER A 283 -7.10 -26.97 -8.17
CA SER A 283 -7.67 -25.61 -8.13
C SER A 283 -7.77 -24.98 -9.50
N GLY A 284 -8.78 -24.15 -9.71
CA GLY A 284 -8.82 -23.16 -10.79
C GLY A 284 -7.92 -21.95 -10.49
N HIS A 285 -7.75 -21.04 -11.44
CA HIS A 285 -6.99 -19.80 -11.22
C HIS A 285 -7.79 -18.81 -10.35
N PRO A 286 -7.20 -18.24 -9.26
CA PRO A 286 -7.89 -17.28 -8.39
C PRO A 286 -8.44 -16.03 -9.10
N ARG A 287 -7.88 -15.66 -10.26
CA ARG A 287 -8.37 -14.52 -11.07
C ARG A 287 -9.76 -14.76 -11.69
N ASN A 288 -10.28 -15.98 -11.65
CA ASN A 288 -11.65 -16.26 -12.08
C ASN A 288 -12.70 -15.63 -11.17
N ASN A 289 -12.41 -15.50 -9.87
CA ASN A 289 -13.27 -14.86 -8.89
C ASN A 289 -12.43 -14.43 -7.68
N LEU A 290 -12.52 -13.16 -7.30
CA LEU A 290 -11.74 -12.57 -6.21
C LEU A 290 -12.18 -13.01 -4.81
N MET A 291 -13.31 -13.72 -4.69
CA MET A 291 -13.89 -14.15 -3.41
C MET A 291 -14.09 -12.99 -2.42
N THR A 292 -14.43 -11.79 -2.91
CA THR A 292 -14.68 -10.61 -2.08
C THR A 292 -15.80 -10.89 -1.07
N ASP A 293 -15.58 -10.51 0.19
CA ASP A 293 -16.44 -10.81 1.35
C ASP A 293 -16.69 -12.32 1.58
N ASN A 294 -15.79 -13.16 1.05
CA ASN A 294 -15.78 -14.60 1.21
C ASN A 294 -14.32 -15.07 1.45
N SER A 295 -14.05 -16.37 1.36
CA SER A 295 -12.72 -16.92 1.63
C SER A 295 -12.37 -18.07 0.68
N TYR A 296 -11.10 -18.16 0.27
CA TYR A 296 -10.58 -19.28 -0.52
C TYR A 296 -10.35 -20.55 0.31
N LEU A 297 -10.23 -20.41 1.63
CA LEU A 297 -10.06 -21.53 2.55
C LEU A 297 -10.73 -21.27 3.88
N ILE A 298 -11.21 -22.32 4.53
CA ILE A 298 -11.58 -22.24 5.95
C ILE A 298 -11.04 -23.45 6.69
N VAL A 299 -10.62 -23.22 7.93
CA VAL A 299 -10.38 -24.27 8.91
C VAL A 299 -11.64 -24.40 9.74
N GLU A 300 -12.21 -25.60 9.80
CA GLU A 300 -13.40 -25.87 10.60
C GLU A 300 -13.07 -26.82 11.75
N ARG A 301 -13.76 -26.63 12.88
CA ARG A 301 -13.74 -27.53 14.04
C ARG A 301 -15.10 -28.17 14.24
N LEU A 302 -15.11 -29.47 14.52
CA LEU A 302 -16.33 -30.21 14.87
C LEU A 302 -16.70 -29.98 16.34
N LEU A 303 -17.93 -29.54 16.57
CA LEU A 303 -18.52 -29.40 17.89
C LEU A 303 -19.20 -30.69 18.37
N ARG A 304 -19.49 -30.76 19.67
CA ARG A 304 -20.13 -31.93 20.31
C ARG A 304 -21.52 -32.29 19.74
N ASN A 305 -22.20 -31.33 19.14
CA ASN A 305 -23.49 -31.51 18.47
C ASN A 305 -23.35 -31.94 16.99
N ASN A 306 -22.16 -32.38 16.56
CA ASN A 306 -21.82 -32.74 15.18
C ASN A 306 -21.97 -31.60 14.17
N THR A 307 -21.85 -30.34 14.62
CA THR A 307 -21.83 -29.16 13.74
C THR A 307 -20.40 -28.68 13.55
N TRP A 308 -20.05 -28.32 12.31
CA TRP A 308 -18.77 -27.68 11.98
C TRP A 308 -18.86 -26.17 12.18
N ILE A 309 -17.86 -25.59 12.83
CA ILE A 309 -17.71 -24.14 12.95
C ILE A 309 -16.39 -23.69 12.32
N THR A 310 -16.42 -22.58 11.58
CA THR A 310 -15.21 -21.93 11.09
C THR A 310 -14.42 -21.35 12.26
N ILE A 311 -13.13 -21.68 12.33
CA ILE A 311 -12.21 -21.14 13.35
C ILE A 311 -11.12 -20.26 12.73
N ALA A 312 -10.83 -20.42 11.45
CA ALA A 312 -9.91 -19.58 10.69
C ALA A 312 -10.31 -19.55 9.21
N THR A 313 -9.92 -18.48 8.53
CA THR A 313 -10.16 -18.13 7.13
C THR A 313 -8.85 -17.68 6.48
N ASP A 314 -8.82 -17.43 5.17
CA ASP A 314 -7.66 -16.84 4.48
C ASP A 314 -7.27 -15.41 4.94
N ALA A 315 -8.07 -14.77 5.78
CA ALA A 315 -7.74 -13.49 6.42
C ALA A 315 -6.96 -13.64 7.74
N ASP A 316 -6.93 -14.84 8.32
CA ASP A 316 -6.28 -15.12 9.61
C ASP A 316 -4.78 -15.38 9.43
N TRP A 317 -3.96 -14.83 10.33
CA TRP A 317 -2.50 -14.82 10.22
C TRP A 317 -1.87 -16.21 10.16
N GLU A 318 -2.47 -17.15 10.88
CA GLU A 318 -2.04 -18.54 10.96
C GLU A 318 -2.33 -19.35 9.69
N THR A 319 -3.09 -18.82 8.73
CA THR A 319 -3.35 -19.50 7.47
C THR A 319 -2.56 -18.92 6.30
N LYS A 320 -2.29 -19.75 5.30
CA LYS A 320 -1.67 -19.35 4.03
C LYS A 320 -2.39 -20.01 2.86
N PHE A 321 -2.57 -19.25 1.79
CA PHE A 321 -3.12 -19.69 0.51
C PHE A 321 -2.06 -19.48 -0.57
N GLU A 322 -1.53 -20.57 -1.11
CA GLU A 322 -0.50 -20.52 -2.14
C GLU A 322 -0.98 -21.22 -3.42
N TRP A 323 -1.29 -20.45 -4.44
CA TRP A 323 -1.69 -20.98 -5.74
C TRP A 323 -0.49 -21.22 -6.64
N VAL A 324 -0.41 -22.42 -7.25
CA VAL A 324 0.68 -22.82 -8.13
C VAL A 324 0.14 -23.35 -9.46
N ARG A 325 0.65 -22.78 -10.56
CA ARG A 325 0.41 -23.31 -11.90
C ARG A 325 1.23 -24.59 -12.08
N THR A 326 0.56 -25.73 -12.27
CA THR A 326 1.25 -27.03 -12.47
C THR A 326 1.48 -27.36 -13.95
N SER A 327 0.66 -26.81 -14.86
CA SER A 327 0.89 -26.89 -16.31
C SER A 327 0.24 -25.72 -17.03
N VAL A 328 1.04 -24.91 -17.72
CA VAL A 328 0.54 -23.78 -18.53
C VAL A 328 -0.26 -24.29 -19.73
N VAL A 329 0.27 -25.27 -20.45
CA VAL A 329 -0.35 -25.82 -21.68
C VAL A 329 -1.68 -26.48 -21.38
N LEU A 330 -1.76 -27.25 -20.29
CA LEU A 330 -3.00 -27.92 -19.90
C LEU A 330 -3.94 -27.03 -19.09
N GLY A 331 -3.48 -25.86 -18.61
CA GLY A 331 -4.28 -25.02 -17.72
C GLY A 331 -4.54 -25.64 -16.35
N SER A 332 -3.70 -26.59 -15.89
CA SER A 332 -3.88 -27.24 -14.58
C SER A 332 -3.15 -26.49 -13.47
N SER A 333 -3.75 -26.44 -12.28
CA SER A 333 -3.18 -25.78 -11.11
C SER A 333 -3.58 -26.47 -9.81
N GLN A 334 -2.83 -26.17 -8.76
CA GLN A 334 -3.11 -26.59 -7.39
C GLN A 334 -3.04 -25.39 -6.47
N VAL A 335 -3.68 -25.53 -5.31
CA VAL A 335 -3.45 -24.66 -4.17
C VAL A 335 -2.83 -25.49 -3.04
N TYR A 336 -1.85 -24.92 -2.36
CA TYR A 336 -1.37 -25.38 -1.07
C TYR A 336 -1.97 -24.49 0.00
N ILE A 337 -2.68 -25.10 0.93
CA ILE A 337 -3.24 -24.42 2.10
C ILE A 337 -2.46 -24.87 3.31
N THR A 338 -1.96 -23.90 4.06
CA THR A 338 -1.22 -24.14 5.28
C THR A 338 -1.96 -23.53 6.46
N TRP A 339 -2.03 -24.24 7.58
CA TRP A 339 -2.53 -23.76 8.85
C TRP A 339 -1.50 -24.03 9.95
N GLU A 340 -0.92 -22.96 10.49
CA GLU A 340 -0.08 -23.00 11.70
C GLU A 340 -1.01 -23.12 12.91
N VAL A 341 -0.99 -24.26 13.59
CA VAL A 341 -1.95 -24.55 14.66
C VAL A 341 -1.65 -23.63 15.86
N PRO A 342 -2.58 -22.72 16.27
CA PRO A 342 -2.30 -21.79 17.37
C PRO A 342 -2.03 -22.51 18.69
N GLU A 343 -1.17 -21.94 19.54
CA GLU A 343 -0.82 -22.51 20.85
C GLU A 343 -2.03 -22.69 21.78
N ASP A 344 -3.03 -21.80 21.68
CA ASP A 344 -4.24 -21.82 22.50
C ASP A 344 -5.43 -22.58 21.87
N VAL A 345 -5.16 -23.27 20.75
CA VAL A 345 -6.12 -24.08 20.01
C VAL A 345 -6.83 -25.06 20.94
N LYS A 346 -8.12 -25.26 20.71
CA LYS A 346 -8.92 -26.18 21.51
C LYS A 346 -8.84 -27.59 20.94
N GLN A 347 -8.46 -28.55 21.77
CA GLN A 347 -8.48 -29.97 21.37
C GLN A 347 -9.81 -30.37 20.71
N GLY A 348 -9.74 -31.11 19.60
CA GLY A 348 -10.92 -31.51 18.85
C GLY A 348 -10.59 -32.07 17.48
N GLU A 349 -11.64 -32.31 16.69
CA GLU A 349 -11.54 -32.75 15.31
C GLU A 349 -11.72 -31.56 14.38
N TYR A 350 -10.88 -31.50 13.36
CA TYR A 350 -10.71 -30.38 12.45
C TYR A 350 -10.72 -30.87 11.00
N ARG A 351 -11.03 -29.97 10.07
CA ARG A 351 -10.84 -30.18 8.63
C ARG A 351 -10.55 -28.86 7.94
N ILE A 352 -9.94 -28.92 6.77
CA ILE A 352 -9.71 -27.77 5.91
C ILE A 352 -10.62 -27.88 4.70
N LYS A 353 -11.33 -26.79 4.39
CA LYS A 353 -12.09 -26.65 3.15
C LYS A 353 -11.41 -25.64 2.23
N HIS A 354 -11.50 -25.88 0.94
CA HIS A 354 -11.08 -24.98 -0.12
C HIS A 354 -12.26 -24.61 -0.99
N PHE A 355 -12.38 -23.34 -1.37
CA PHE A 355 -13.37 -22.84 -2.30
C PHE A 355 -12.67 -22.17 -3.48
N GLY A 356 -13.22 -22.32 -4.67
CA GLY A 356 -12.69 -21.63 -5.83
C GLY A 356 -13.61 -21.67 -7.03
N TYR A 357 -13.12 -21.07 -8.11
CA TYR A 357 -13.82 -21.02 -9.38
C TYR A 357 -12.87 -21.47 -10.50
N TYR A 358 -13.38 -22.29 -11.41
CA TYR A 358 -12.64 -22.70 -12.61
C TYR A 358 -13.30 -22.13 -13.86
N ARG A 359 -12.48 -21.81 -14.86
CA ARG A 359 -12.95 -21.38 -16.18
C ARG A 359 -13.00 -22.56 -17.13
N TYR A 360 -14.19 -22.90 -17.60
CA TYR A 360 -14.36 -24.01 -18.54
C TYR A 360 -13.86 -23.64 -19.95
N ILE A 361 -13.31 -24.60 -20.67
CA ILE A 361 -12.66 -24.37 -21.99
C ILE A 361 -13.61 -23.82 -23.05
N PHE A 362 -14.91 -24.14 -22.97
CA PHE A 362 -15.94 -23.61 -23.88
C PHE A 362 -16.62 -22.33 -23.33
N GLY A 363 -16.08 -21.74 -22.26
CA GLY A 363 -16.61 -20.56 -21.61
C GLY A 363 -17.42 -20.87 -20.35
N GLY A 364 -17.65 -19.83 -19.54
CA GLY A 364 -18.27 -19.94 -18.22
C GLY A 364 -17.24 -20.09 -17.10
N VAL A 365 -17.62 -19.60 -15.92
CA VAL A 365 -16.84 -19.67 -14.69
C VAL A 365 -17.73 -20.32 -13.63
N TYR A 366 -17.28 -21.42 -13.04
CA TYR A 366 -18.10 -22.28 -12.19
C TYR A 366 -17.46 -22.48 -10.82
N PRO A 367 -18.24 -22.43 -9.73
CA PRO A 367 -17.73 -22.66 -8.38
C PRO A 367 -17.45 -24.16 -8.17
N TYR A 368 -16.53 -24.43 -7.26
CA TYR A 368 -16.31 -25.76 -6.69
C TYR A 368 -15.92 -25.63 -5.21
N GLU A 369 -16.07 -26.72 -4.47
CA GLU A 369 -15.54 -26.85 -3.11
C GLU A 369 -14.75 -28.15 -2.97
N GLY A 370 -13.73 -28.10 -2.12
CA GLY A 370 -12.91 -29.23 -1.70
C GLY A 370 -12.89 -29.34 -0.19
N VAL A 371 -12.81 -30.58 0.32
CA VAL A 371 -12.76 -30.86 1.76
C VAL A 371 -11.65 -31.88 2.01
N SER A 372 -10.76 -31.59 2.95
CA SER A 372 -9.75 -32.54 3.40
C SER A 372 -10.38 -33.66 4.23
N ASN A 373 -9.61 -34.71 4.49
CA ASN A 373 -9.90 -35.63 5.60
C ASN A 373 -9.93 -34.86 6.92
N THR A 374 -10.65 -35.41 7.89
CA THR A 374 -10.63 -34.89 9.25
C THR A 374 -9.36 -35.31 9.98
N PHE A 375 -8.89 -34.45 10.87
CA PHE A 375 -7.70 -34.68 11.70
C PHE A 375 -7.93 -34.19 13.12
N LYS A 376 -7.18 -34.72 14.09
CA LYS A 376 -7.36 -34.40 15.52
C LYS A 376 -6.24 -33.50 16.00
N VAL A 377 -6.60 -32.35 16.55
CA VAL A 377 -5.67 -31.51 17.31
C VAL A 377 -5.68 -31.99 18.76
N ILE A 378 -4.53 -32.41 19.29
CA ILE A 378 -4.37 -32.91 20.67
C ILE A 378 -3.42 -32.00 21.43
N GLN A 379 -3.80 -31.58 22.64
CA GLN A 379 -2.86 -30.87 23.51
C GLN A 379 -1.90 -31.88 24.16
N PRO A 380 -0.58 -31.61 24.19
CA PRO A 380 0.35 -32.48 24.90
C PRO A 380 -0.04 -32.57 26.37
N GLU A 381 -0.07 -33.79 26.93
CA GLU A 381 -0.33 -33.96 28.36
C GLU A 381 0.68 -33.12 29.16
N PRO A 382 0.25 -32.33 30.15
CA PRO A 382 1.18 -31.63 31.00
C PRO A 382 2.07 -32.68 31.66
N ASN A 383 3.37 -32.63 31.37
CA ASN A 383 4.37 -33.55 31.90
C ASN A 383 4.16 -33.73 33.41
N ILE A 384 3.47 -34.80 33.81
CA ILE A 384 3.39 -35.22 35.20
C ILE A 384 4.80 -35.71 35.50
N ARG A 385 5.67 -34.80 35.95
CA ARG A 385 6.92 -35.18 36.61
C ARG A 385 6.52 -36.17 37.69
N ARG A 386 6.80 -37.45 37.44
CA ARG A 386 6.80 -38.52 38.43
C ARG A 386 7.59 -37.98 39.62
N ARG A 387 6.89 -37.52 40.66
CA ARG A 387 7.45 -37.43 42.01
C ARG A 387 7.88 -38.85 42.33
N ARG A 388 9.17 -39.14 42.13
CA ARG A 388 9.77 -40.36 42.68
C ARG A 388 9.50 -40.31 44.19
N HIS A 389 8.89 -41.38 44.67
CA HIS A 389 8.60 -41.62 46.07
C HIS A 389 9.87 -41.45 46.93
N ALA A 390 9.61 -41.03 48.17
CA ALA A 390 10.54 -40.86 49.28
C ALA A 390 11.38 -42.11 49.57
#